data_AF-A0A3M1BHL0-F1
#
_entry.id   AF-A0A3M1BHL0-F1
#
_cell.length_a   1.000
_cell.length_b   1.000
_cell.length_c   1.000
_cell.angle_alpha   90.00
_cell.angle_beta   90.00
_cell.angle_gamma   90.00
#
_symmetry.space_group_name_H-M   'P 1'
#
loop_
_entity.id
_entity.type
_entity.pdbx_description
1 polymer ?
#
loop_
_entity_poly.entity_id
_entity_poly.type
_entity_poly.pdbx_seq_one_letter_code
_entity_poly.pdbx_strand_id
1 'polypeptide(L)'
;MGTSHGGAAAMSNKLSQFLTSRLRNRILFTLVLLAIPLVLGLLVTYEVIQVDWISFMEVQPSFRPMEAPRPVPADSIPVNGPVYIQGMGSPENPIEADEVSLQRGQILYAINCAVCHGPNGKGDGPVAAYLAEEPADLTSVGVQDSSDGTLFLVITNGVPGTMPALRENLTPRERWDIVNYIKSGTLTPPEVTSAALEGQRTPVPTLIPATMPPVDLTGGGGPAKCSIGALDLIGLWVEAGTPESDPFPFTDVNGAACQATFAEDVLPLFTESNVWFPGAVACSSCHNANLAAASANMDLSTYEGILAGSYRTDASAAGNDILGGGVWTDSTLFFKLSTGQMPLGRPANIPLDEHGPVISAGSQVSETP
;
A
#
# COMPACT_ATOMS: atom_id res chain seq x y z
N MET A 1 54.59 101.58 -57.71
CA MET A 1 54.74 100.46 -58.67
C MET A 1 54.30 99.18 -57.98
N GLY A 2 53.39 98.41 -58.60
CA GLY A 2 52.92 97.07 -58.19
C GLY A 2 51.66 97.06 -57.29
N THR A 3 50.40 97.06 -57.77
CA THR A 3 49.58 95.96 -58.37
C THR A 3 49.62 94.67 -57.53
N SER A 4 48.62 94.37 -56.71
CA SER A 4 47.35 93.66 -57.01
C SER A 4 47.49 92.16 -57.34
N HIS A 5 46.47 91.39 -56.96
CA HIS A 5 46.13 89.99 -57.29
C HIS A 5 46.31 88.95 -56.17
N GLY A 6 45.28 88.81 -55.32
CA GLY A 6 45.16 87.66 -54.40
C GLY A 6 43.76 87.43 -53.79
N GLY A 7 42.70 88.10 -54.28
CA GLY A 7 41.40 88.12 -53.58
C GLY A 7 40.35 87.11 -54.07
N ALA A 8 40.41 86.64 -55.32
CA ALA A 8 39.27 85.94 -55.92
C ALA A 8 39.27 84.40 -55.70
N ALA A 9 40.43 83.76 -55.54
CA ALA A 9 40.51 82.29 -55.43
C ALA A 9 40.17 81.75 -54.03
N ALA A 10 40.38 82.54 -52.96
CA ALA A 10 40.17 82.10 -51.58
C ALA A 10 38.68 82.10 -51.14
N MET A 11 37.82 82.85 -51.84
CA MET A 11 36.43 83.07 -51.42
C MET A 11 35.46 82.01 -51.99
N SER A 12 35.77 81.44 -53.16
CA SER A 12 35.00 80.35 -53.78
C SER A 12 35.14 79.00 -53.02
N ASN A 13 36.36 78.69 -52.55
CA ASN A 13 36.64 77.42 -51.85
C ASN A 13 36.00 77.37 -50.44
N LYS A 14 35.90 78.52 -49.75
CA LYS A 14 35.26 78.60 -48.43
C LYS A 14 33.74 78.47 -48.49
N LEU A 15 33.07 79.00 -49.51
CA LEU A 15 31.61 78.86 -49.65
C LEU A 15 31.21 77.42 -49.98
N SER A 16 31.97 76.74 -50.86
CA SER A 16 31.75 75.32 -51.20
C SER A 16 31.98 74.39 -50.00
N GLN A 17 33.01 74.63 -49.18
CA GLN A 17 33.26 73.87 -47.94
C GLN A 17 32.23 74.14 -46.83
N PHE A 18 31.64 75.35 -46.79
CA PHE A 18 30.59 75.69 -45.80
C PHE A 18 29.20 75.15 -46.19
N LEU A 19 28.88 75.15 -47.48
CA LEU A 19 27.63 74.57 -47.99
C LEU A 19 27.65 73.04 -47.87
N THR A 20 28.79 72.40 -48.11
CA THR A 20 28.97 70.95 -47.95
C THR A 20 28.97 70.51 -46.48
N SER A 21 29.52 71.30 -45.55
CA SER A 21 29.48 70.95 -44.11
C SER A 21 28.08 71.10 -43.51
N ARG A 22 27.31 72.13 -43.89
CA ARG A 22 25.91 72.29 -43.46
C ARG A 22 25.00 71.23 -44.07
N LEU A 23 25.20 70.87 -45.35
CA LEU A 23 24.43 69.81 -46.00
C LEU A 23 24.80 68.43 -45.42
N ARG A 24 26.08 68.15 -45.20
CA ARG A 24 26.57 66.93 -44.53
C ARG A 24 26.02 66.80 -43.12
N ASN A 25 26.04 67.88 -42.33
CA ASN A 25 25.48 67.86 -40.97
C ASN A 25 23.96 67.67 -40.99
N ARG A 26 23.23 68.25 -41.96
CA ARG A 26 21.79 68.00 -42.13
C ARG A 26 21.50 66.55 -42.51
N ILE A 27 22.25 65.97 -43.45
CA ILE A 27 22.11 64.56 -43.85
C ILE A 27 22.42 63.63 -42.68
N LEU A 28 23.51 63.86 -41.94
CA LEU A 28 23.83 63.11 -40.72
C LEU A 28 22.73 63.24 -39.67
N PHE A 29 22.20 64.45 -39.46
CA PHE A 29 21.10 64.65 -38.51
C PHE A 29 19.85 63.86 -38.93
N THR A 30 19.46 63.93 -40.21
CA THR A 30 18.30 63.17 -40.71
C THR A 30 18.50 61.66 -40.66
N LEU A 31 19.71 61.17 -40.93
CA LEU A 31 20.04 59.75 -40.81
C LEU A 31 19.98 59.28 -39.37
N VAL A 32 20.51 60.06 -38.43
CA VAL A 32 20.43 59.75 -37.00
C VAL A 32 18.97 59.80 -36.52
N LEU A 33 18.20 60.80 -36.95
CA LEU A 33 16.79 60.96 -36.57
C LEU A 33 15.90 59.82 -37.11
N LEU A 34 16.25 59.23 -38.26
CA LEU A 34 15.60 58.03 -38.80
C LEU A 34 16.13 56.72 -38.19
N ALA A 35 17.41 56.63 -37.85
CA ALA A 35 18.00 55.43 -37.26
C ALA A 35 17.58 55.22 -35.80
N ILE A 36 17.39 56.31 -35.03
CA ILE A 36 16.97 56.25 -33.63
C ILE A 36 15.66 55.45 -33.44
N PRO A 37 14.53 55.74 -34.13
CA PRO A 37 13.30 54.98 -33.95
C PRO A 37 13.41 53.55 -34.46
N LEU A 38 14.27 53.27 -35.46
CA LEU A 38 14.52 51.91 -35.93
C LEU A 38 15.28 51.08 -34.89
N VAL A 39 16.31 51.66 -34.26
CA VAL A 39 17.07 51.00 -33.17
C VAL A 39 16.21 50.84 -31.92
N LEU A 40 15.43 51.88 -31.55
CA LEU A 40 14.46 51.80 -30.46
C LEU A 40 13.39 50.74 -30.73
N GLY A 41 12.87 50.67 -31.95
CA GLY A 41 11.93 49.64 -32.37
C GLY A 41 12.53 48.25 -32.23
N LEU A 42 13.76 48.05 -32.68
CA LEU A 42 14.45 46.76 -32.60
C LEU A 42 14.73 46.34 -31.14
N LEU A 43 15.11 47.30 -30.28
CA LEU A 43 15.28 47.09 -28.83
C LEU A 43 13.96 46.75 -28.13
N VAL A 44 12.85 47.41 -28.49
CA VAL A 44 11.54 47.12 -27.89
C VAL A 44 10.96 45.80 -28.42
N THR A 45 11.18 45.47 -29.68
CA THR A 45 10.77 44.17 -30.24
C THR A 45 11.59 43.01 -29.72
N TYR A 46 12.79 43.24 -29.15
CA TYR A 46 13.58 42.18 -28.53
C TYR A 46 12.87 41.56 -27.32
N GLU A 47 12.08 42.34 -26.57
CA GLU A 47 11.26 41.81 -25.48
C GLU A 47 10.01 41.05 -25.98
N VAL A 48 9.53 41.37 -27.19
CA VAL A 48 8.33 40.76 -27.78
C VAL A 48 8.64 39.53 -28.62
N ILE A 49 9.80 39.52 -29.29
CA ILE A 49 10.30 38.44 -30.13
C ILE A 49 11.56 37.89 -29.44
N GLN A 50 11.36 37.06 -28.41
CA GLN A 50 12.45 36.26 -27.88
C GLN A 50 12.89 35.27 -28.96
N VAL A 51 13.90 35.64 -29.75
CA VAL A 51 14.49 34.75 -30.75
C VAL A 51 15.37 33.75 -30.01
N ASP A 52 14.83 32.58 -29.66
CA ASP A 52 15.49 31.50 -28.92
C ASP A 52 16.57 30.73 -29.72
N TRP A 53 17.20 31.36 -30.70
CA TRP A 53 18.04 30.66 -31.68
C TRP A 53 19.37 30.12 -31.15
N ILE A 54 19.73 30.42 -29.89
CA ILE A 54 20.90 29.80 -29.25
C ILE A 54 20.49 29.29 -27.86
N SER A 55 19.80 28.16 -27.84
CA SER A 55 19.67 27.34 -26.62
C SER A 55 21.04 26.76 -26.26
N PHE A 56 21.89 27.54 -25.60
CA PHE A 56 23.11 27.01 -25.02
C PHE A 56 22.73 25.97 -23.97
N MET A 57 23.43 24.82 -23.95
CA MET A 57 23.23 23.81 -22.90
C MET A 57 23.52 24.38 -21.49
N GLU A 58 24.13 25.54 -21.33
CA GLU A 58 24.22 26.22 -20.04
C GLU A 58 22.89 26.84 -19.59
N VAL A 59 22.06 27.29 -20.54
CA VAL A 59 20.72 27.85 -20.31
C VAL A 59 19.68 26.74 -20.43
N GLN A 60 19.91 25.65 -19.70
CA GLN A 60 18.88 24.66 -19.41
C GLN A 60 18.45 24.84 -17.95
N PRO A 61 17.18 24.56 -17.60
CA PRO A 61 16.78 24.44 -16.21
C PRO A 61 17.52 23.25 -15.58
N SER A 62 18.77 23.49 -15.15
CA SER A 62 19.59 22.50 -14.46
C SER A 62 19.34 22.63 -12.97
N PHE A 63 18.92 21.53 -12.36
CA PHE A 63 18.76 21.43 -10.92
C PHE A 63 20.15 21.22 -10.31
N ARG A 64 20.55 22.09 -9.38
CA ARG A 64 21.79 21.86 -8.63
C ARG A 64 21.55 20.78 -7.57
N PRO A 65 22.51 19.88 -7.33
CA PRO A 65 22.44 19.02 -6.17
C PRO A 65 22.27 19.88 -4.91
N MET A 66 21.25 19.60 -4.10
CA MET A 66 20.89 20.32 -2.86
C MET A 66 20.11 21.64 -3.00
N GLU A 67 19.56 21.97 -4.17
CA GLU A 67 18.53 23.01 -4.24
C GLU A 67 17.24 22.51 -3.57
N ALA A 68 16.61 23.34 -2.74
CA ALA A 68 15.39 22.95 -2.03
C ALA A 68 14.33 22.45 -3.05
N PRO A 69 13.62 21.34 -2.76
CA PRO A 69 12.61 20.84 -3.68
C PRO A 69 11.65 21.96 -4.02
N ARG A 70 11.43 22.23 -5.31
CA ARG A 70 10.39 23.18 -5.71
C ARG A 70 9.06 22.66 -5.17
N PRO A 71 8.19 23.55 -4.66
CA PRO A 71 6.83 23.14 -4.32
C PRO A 71 6.21 22.51 -5.57
N VAL A 72 5.51 21.41 -5.37
CA VAL A 72 4.78 20.77 -6.46
C VAL A 72 3.77 21.79 -7.03
N PRO A 73 3.54 21.83 -8.36
CA PRO A 73 2.51 22.69 -8.93
C PRO A 73 1.17 22.46 -8.22
N ALA A 74 0.40 23.52 -7.99
CA ALA A 74 -0.86 23.43 -7.24
C ALA A 74 -1.85 22.39 -7.84
N ASP A 75 -1.82 22.21 -9.15
CA ASP A 75 -2.67 21.27 -9.89
C ASP A 75 -2.05 19.88 -10.09
N SER A 76 -0.93 19.58 -9.41
CA SER A 76 -0.32 18.25 -9.51
C SER A 76 -1.16 17.21 -8.77
N ILE A 77 -1.60 16.17 -9.50
CA ILE A 77 -2.34 15.04 -8.94
C ILE A 77 -1.31 13.93 -8.64
N PRO A 78 -0.96 13.69 -7.36
CA PRO A 78 0.01 12.68 -7.03
C PRO A 78 -0.57 11.27 -7.23
N VAL A 79 0.11 10.46 -8.04
CA VAL A 79 -0.32 9.08 -8.39
C VAL A 79 -0.43 8.17 -7.16
N ASN A 80 0.33 8.48 -6.09
CA ASN A 80 0.31 7.76 -4.82
C ASN A 80 -0.26 8.59 -3.66
N GLY A 81 -1.00 9.69 -3.91
CA GLY A 81 -1.51 10.60 -2.88
C GLY A 81 -0.49 11.67 -2.42
N PRO A 82 -0.91 12.69 -1.64
CA PRO A 82 -0.08 13.86 -1.36
C PRO A 82 1.26 13.48 -0.70
N VAL A 83 2.35 13.77 -1.42
CA VAL A 83 3.71 13.62 -0.93
C VAL A 83 3.98 14.82 -0.03
N TYR A 84 4.02 14.59 1.28
CA TYR A 84 4.54 15.60 2.19
C TYR A 84 6.04 15.81 1.93
N ILE A 85 6.41 16.99 1.49
CA ILE A 85 7.80 17.44 1.43
C ILE A 85 8.08 18.22 2.72
N GLN A 86 9.09 17.80 3.48
CA GLN A 86 9.48 18.48 4.72
C GLN A 86 9.71 19.98 4.44
N GLY A 87 8.97 20.85 5.14
CA GLY A 87 9.07 22.31 5.02
C GLY A 87 7.95 23.01 4.26
N MET A 88 7.00 22.29 3.63
CA MET A 88 5.85 22.89 2.93
C MET A 88 4.62 23.19 3.83
N GLY A 89 4.72 22.95 5.14
CA GLY A 89 3.59 23.11 6.07
C GLY A 89 2.65 21.89 6.09
N SER A 90 1.65 21.91 6.97
CA SER A 90 0.68 20.83 7.12
C SER A 90 -0.21 20.72 5.87
N PRO A 91 -0.34 19.53 5.25
CA PRO A 91 -1.17 19.37 4.07
C PRO A 91 -2.66 19.57 4.40
N GLU A 92 -3.43 20.10 3.45
CA GLU A 92 -4.89 20.13 3.58
C GLU A 92 -5.48 18.75 3.28
N ASN A 93 -6.58 18.41 3.96
CA ASN A 93 -7.26 17.14 3.80
C ASN A 93 -8.10 17.16 2.51
N PRO A 94 -7.75 16.37 1.48
CA PRO A 94 -8.50 16.34 0.22
C PRO A 94 -9.69 15.37 0.27
N ILE A 95 -9.85 14.61 1.36
CA ILE A 95 -10.88 13.59 1.50
C ILE A 95 -11.98 14.15 2.40
N GLU A 96 -13.15 14.38 1.81
CA GLU A 96 -14.35 14.73 2.56
C GLU A 96 -14.68 13.65 3.61
N ALA A 97 -15.08 14.09 4.81
CA ALA A 97 -15.48 13.21 5.90
C ALA A 97 -16.90 12.64 5.67
N ASP A 98 -17.07 11.93 4.56
CA ASP A 98 -18.30 11.21 4.24
C ASP A 98 -18.40 9.87 5.00
N GLU A 99 -19.58 9.24 4.95
CA GLU A 99 -19.85 7.96 5.64
C GLU A 99 -18.85 6.86 5.26
N VAL A 100 -18.40 6.84 3.99
CA VAL A 100 -17.47 5.82 3.49
C VAL A 100 -16.07 6.06 4.06
N SER A 101 -15.63 7.33 4.11
CA SER A 101 -14.37 7.72 4.74
C SER A 101 -14.36 7.42 6.22
N LEU A 102 -15.44 7.74 6.94
CA LEU A 102 -15.58 7.48 8.38
C LEU A 102 -15.59 5.99 8.71
N GLN A 103 -16.33 5.17 7.96
CA GLN A 103 -16.32 3.71 8.15
C GLN A 103 -14.95 3.09 7.88
N ARG A 104 -14.28 3.51 6.79
CA ARG A 104 -12.94 3.02 6.50
C ARG A 104 -11.95 3.45 7.59
N GLY A 105 -12.03 4.71 7.99
CA GLY A 105 -11.22 5.27 9.07
C GLY A 105 -11.41 4.52 10.39
N GLN A 106 -12.64 4.15 10.74
CA GLN A 106 -12.96 3.36 11.94
C GLN A 106 -12.28 1.98 11.91
N ILE A 107 -12.38 1.26 10.80
CA ILE A 107 -11.76 -0.07 10.63
C ILE A 107 -10.24 0.05 10.74
N LEU A 108 -9.65 0.99 10.01
CA LEU A 108 -8.21 1.21 10.01
C LEU A 108 -7.69 1.65 11.38
N TYR A 109 -8.46 2.48 12.10
CA TYR A 109 -8.16 2.90 13.46
C TYR A 109 -8.14 1.71 14.43
N ALA A 110 -9.14 0.84 14.34
CA ALA A 110 -9.21 -0.35 15.19
C ALA A 110 -8.00 -1.28 14.98
N ILE A 111 -7.52 -1.41 13.75
CA ILE A 111 -6.38 -2.26 13.40
C ILE A 111 -5.04 -1.63 13.83
N ASN A 112 -4.84 -0.33 13.55
CA ASN A 112 -3.50 0.28 13.60
C ASN A 112 -3.29 1.21 14.80
N CYS A 113 -4.35 1.75 15.39
CA CYS A 113 -4.26 2.82 16.38
C CYS A 113 -4.76 2.38 17.76
N ALA A 114 -5.86 1.61 17.81
CA ALA A 114 -6.53 1.23 19.05
C ALA A 114 -5.68 0.34 19.98
N VAL A 115 -4.68 -0.38 19.44
CA VAL A 115 -3.76 -1.18 20.25
C VAL A 115 -3.01 -0.34 21.29
N CYS A 116 -2.65 0.91 20.94
CA CYS A 116 -2.00 1.85 21.85
C CYS A 116 -2.97 2.90 22.39
N HIS A 117 -3.80 3.50 21.52
CA HIS A 117 -4.67 4.61 21.91
C HIS A 117 -6.01 4.16 22.52
N GLY A 118 -6.29 2.86 22.54
CA GLY A 118 -7.56 2.30 23.02
C GLY A 118 -8.68 2.43 22.00
N PRO A 119 -9.77 1.64 22.15
CA PRO A 119 -10.88 1.66 21.19
C PRO A 119 -11.63 3.01 21.18
N ASN A 120 -11.56 3.75 22.29
CA ASN A 120 -12.17 5.07 22.43
C ASN A 120 -11.17 6.22 22.25
N GLY A 121 -9.91 5.92 21.89
CA GLY A 121 -8.85 6.90 21.70
C GLY A 121 -8.38 7.64 22.94
N LYS A 122 -8.58 7.09 24.14
CA LYS A 122 -8.21 7.74 25.40
C LYS A 122 -6.76 7.53 25.82
N GLY A 123 -5.96 6.84 25.01
CA GLY A 123 -4.59 6.47 25.37
C GLY A 123 -4.50 5.23 26.26
N ASP A 124 -5.60 4.48 26.39
CA ASP A 124 -5.77 3.35 27.31
C ASP A 124 -5.74 1.98 26.60
N GLY A 125 -5.01 1.89 25.48
CA GLY A 125 -4.88 0.65 24.73
C GLY A 125 -4.19 -0.47 25.52
N PRO A 126 -4.38 -1.75 25.13
CA PRO A 126 -3.81 -2.90 25.84
C PRO A 126 -2.29 -2.85 26.00
N VAL A 127 -1.57 -2.15 25.11
CA VAL A 127 -0.11 -1.99 25.25
C VAL A 127 0.31 -0.69 25.94
N ALA A 128 -0.60 0.24 26.22
CA ALA A 128 -0.29 1.57 26.76
C ALA A 128 0.48 1.49 28.09
N ALA A 129 0.11 0.57 28.97
CA ALA A 129 0.76 0.35 30.27
C ALA A 129 2.21 -0.15 30.17
N TYR A 130 2.65 -0.60 28.99
CA TYR A 130 4.01 -1.10 28.75
C TYR A 130 4.89 -0.09 27.99
N LEU A 131 4.34 1.07 27.60
CA LEU A 131 5.09 2.14 26.93
C LEU A 131 5.75 3.06 27.97
N ALA A 132 6.90 3.63 27.61
CA ALA A 132 7.63 4.55 28.47
C ALA A 132 6.89 5.89 28.68
N GLU A 133 6.08 6.28 27.70
CA GLU A 133 5.20 7.45 27.75
C GLU A 133 3.80 7.00 27.35
N GLU A 134 2.77 7.48 28.06
CA GLU A 134 1.38 7.14 27.76
C GLU A 134 0.97 7.73 26.40
N PRO A 135 0.29 6.96 25.53
CA PRO A 135 -0.25 7.50 24.29
C PRO A 135 -1.23 8.64 24.57
N ALA A 136 -1.20 9.68 23.73
CA ALA A 136 -2.08 10.83 23.89
C ALA A 136 -3.57 10.44 23.79
N ASP A 137 -4.39 11.11 24.61
CA ASP A 137 -5.86 11.09 24.49
C ASP A 137 -6.26 11.87 23.23
N LEU A 138 -6.70 11.13 22.22
CA LEU A 138 -7.14 11.64 20.93
C LEU A 138 -8.48 12.38 21.01
N THR A 139 -9.24 12.20 22.09
CA THR A 139 -10.49 12.93 22.36
C THR A 139 -10.24 14.26 23.07
N SER A 140 -9.00 14.52 23.51
CA SER A 140 -8.65 15.77 24.17
C SER A 140 -8.80 16.97 23.23
N VAL A 141 -9.16 18.12 23.82
CA VAL A 141 -9.32 19.39 23.08
C VAL A 141 -8.06 19.74 22.29
N GLY A 142 -6.87 19.49 22.83
CA GLY A 142 -5.61 19.78 22.14
C GLY A 142 -5.43 18.96 20.85
N VAL A 143 -5.83 17.69 20.85
CA VAL A 143 -5.77 16.85 19.64
C VAL A 143 -6.90 17.22 18.68
N GLN A 144 -8.11 17.47 19.18
CA GLN A 144 -9.26 17.83 18.36
C GLN A 144 -9.14 19.22 17.70
N ASP A 145 -8.47 20.17 18.35
CA ASP A 145 -8.17 21.50 17.79
C ASP A 145 -6.97 21.48 16.83
N SER A 146 -6.22 20.37 16.77
CA SER A 146 -5.11 20.23 15.83
C SER A 146 -5.64 20.18 14.39
N SER A 147 -4.87 20.76 13.46
CA SER A 147 -5.21 20.70 12.04
C SER A 147 -5.13 19.26 11.52
N ASP A 148 -6.00 18.92 10.57
CA ASP A 148 -6.05 17.60 9.93
C ASP A 148 -4.69 17.20 9.36
N GLY A 149 -4.01 18.16 8.71
CA GLY A 149 -2.66 17.97 8.20
C GLY A 149 -1.63 17.67 9.28
N THR A 150 -1.75 18.27 10.46
CA THR A 150 -0.89 17.93 11.60
C THR A 150 -1.08 16.47 12.00
N LEU A 151 -2.33 16.01 12.13
CA LEU A 151 -2.62 14.62 12.48
C LEU A 151 -2.13 13.66 11.39
N PHE A 152 -2.34 13.99 10.12
CA PHE A 152 -1.82 13.24 8.98
C PHE A 152 -0.29 13.07 9.04
N LEU A 153 0.44 14.14 9.41
CA LEU A 153 1.88 14.11 9.52
C LEU A 153 2.38 13.30 10.72
N VAL A 154 1.67 13.35 11.84
CA VAL A 154 1.94 12.49 13.00
C VAL A 154 1.76 11.02 12.64
N ILE A 155 0.68 10.65 11.94
CA ILE A 155 0.47 9.27 11.47
C ILE A 155 1.56 8.86 10.46
N THR A 156 1.91 9.77 9.55
CA THR A 156 2.89 9.51 8.49
C THR A 156 4.30 9.31 9.04
N ASN A 157 4.77 10.19 9.91
CA ASN A 157 6.16 10.24 10.35
C ASN A 157 6.40 9.66 11.74
N GLY A 158 5.32 9.41 12.49
CA GLY A 158 5.40 9.09 13.91
C GLY A 158 5.88 10.27 14.75
N VAL A 159 6.08 10.00 16.04
CA VAL A 159 6.70 10.91 17.00
C VAL A 159 7.96 10.22 17.51
N PRO A 160 9.17 10.76 17.28
CA PRO A 160 10.42 10.10 17.64
C PRO A 160 10.45 9.67 19.11
N GLY A 161 10.68 8.37 19.33
CA GLY A 161 10.79 7.78 20.66
C GLY A 161 9.47 7.43 21.34
N THR A 162 8.30 7.80 20.80
CA THR A 162 6.99 7.53 21.42
C THR A 162 5.99 6.86 20.47
N MET A 163 5.87 7.34 19.23
CA MET A 163 4.92 6.81 18.24
C MET A 163 5.65 6.40 16.95
N PRO A 164 5.49 5.16 16.45
CA PRO A 164 6.12 4.74 15.20
C PRO A 164 5.50 5.43 13.98
N ALA A 165 6.27 5.52 12.90
CA ALA A 165 5.77 5.98 11.61
C ALA A 165 4.91 4.89 10.94
N LEU A 166 3.72 5.22 10.45
CA LEU A 166 2.83 4.27 9.77
C LEU A 166 2.78 4.45 8.25
N ARG A 167 3.68 5.26 7.68
CA ARG A 167 3.65 5.53 6.23
C ARG A 167 3.89 4.34 5.33
N GLU A 168 4.55 3.30 5.85
CA GLU A 168 4.84 2.05 5.12
C GLU A 168 3.66 1.05 5.25
N ASN A 169 2.78 1.27 6.22
CA ASN A 169 1.64 0.39 6.55
C ASN A 169 0.32 0.92 6.00
N LEU A 170 0.20 2.24 5.83
CA LEU A 170 -1.02 2.92 5.42
C LEU A 170 -0.75 3.78 4.19
N THR A 171 -1.58 3.64 3.17
CA THR A 171 -1.57 4.55 2.01
C THR A 171 -1.99 5.97 2.43
N PRO A 172 -1.63 7.03 1.67
CA PRO A 172 -2.02 8.38 2.04
C PRO A 172 -3.53 8.58 2.16
N ARG A 173 -4.34 7.90 1.33
CA ARG A 173 -5.80 7.97 1.44
C ARG A 173 -6.30 7.39 2.75
N GLU A 174 -5.80 6.21 3.13
CA GLU A 174 -6.17 5.54 4.38
C GLU A 174 -5.78 6.37 5.61
N ARG A 175 -4.65 7.07 5.55
CA ARG A 175 -4.27 8.02 6.62
C ARG A 175 -5.25 9.18 6.74
N TRP A 176 -5.76 9.71 5.63
CA TRP A 176 -6.81 10.74 5.67
C TRP A 176 -8.15 10.22 6.21
N ASP A 177 -8.54 9.00 5.84
CA ASP A 177 -9.73 8.36 6.38
C ASP A 177 -9.64 8.20 7.91
N ILE A 178 -8.46 7.83 8.43
CA ILE A 178 -8.21 7.78 9.89
C ILE A 178 -8.30 9.17 10.52
N VAL A 179 -7.75 10.21 9.88
CA VAL A 179 -7.84 11.59 10.39
C VAL A 179 -9.30 12.03 10.47
N ASN A 180 -10.10 11.78 9.43
CA ASN A 180 -11.54 12.06 9.43
C ASN A 180 -12.25 11.37 10.59
N TYR A 181 -11.94 10.09 10.82
CA TYR A 181 -12.52 9.34 11.92
C TYR A 181 -12.11 9.90 13.30
N ILE A 182 -10.84 10.25 13.51
CA ILE A 182 -10.37 10.89 14.76
C ILE A 182 -11.08 12.23 14.99
N LYS A 183 -11.22 13.05 13.95
CA LYS A 183 -11.84 14.37 14.00
C LYS A 183 -13.36 14.33 14.14
N SER A 184 -13.99 13.19 13.90
CA SER A 184 -15.42 13.01 14.16
C SER A 184 -15.80 13.09 15.64
N GLY A 185 -14.80 13.01 16.54
CA GLY A 185 -14.98 13.09 18.00
C GLY A 185 -15.74 11.89 18.61
N THR A 186 -16.17 10.93 17.78
CA THR A 186 -16.97 9.78 18.18
C THR A 186 -16.17 8.51 17.92
N LEU A 187 -15.06 8.37 18.64
CA LEU A 187 -14.26 7.15 18.62
C LEU A 187 -15.02 6.09 19.42
N THR A 188 -15.94 5.40 18.75
CA THR A 188 -16.70 4.30 19.31
C THR A 188 -16.28 3.00 18.63
N PRO A 189 -16.20 1.87 19.36
CA PRO A 189 -16.09 0.57 18.71
C PRO A 189 -17.22 0.44 17.68
N PRO A 190 -16.99 -0.15 16.50
CA PRO A 190 -18.07 -0.36 15.54
C PRO A 190 -19.21 -1.12 16.21
N GLU A 191 -20.38 -0.50 16.31
CA GLU A 191 -21.60 -1.18 16.70
C GLU A 191 -22.01 -2.02 15.48
N VAL A 192 -21.59 -3.29 15.49
CA VAL A 192 -21.91 -4.24 14.41
C VAL A 192 -23.40 -4.55 14.47
N THR A 193 -24.22 -3.64 13.93
CA THR A 193 -25.64 -3.92 13.69
C THR A 193 -25.80 -4.57 12.34
N SER A 194 -26.55 -5.67 12.31
CA SER A 194 -26.72 -6.56 11.16
C SER A 194 -27.24 -5.85 9.90
N ALA A 195 -27.84 -4.66 10.04
CA ALA A 195 -28.45 -3.90 8.95
C ALA A 195 -27.45 -3.12 8.08
N ALA A 196 -26.26 -2.76 8.58
CA ALA A 196 -25.26 -2.03 7.81
C ALA A 196 -24.51 -2.92 6.78
N LEU A 197 -24.56 -4.25 6.98
CA LEU A 197 -23.90 -5.25 6.13
C LEU A 197 -24.67 -5.59 4.84
N GLU A 198 -25.92 -5.13 4.70
CA GLU A 198 -26.79 -5.49 3.56
C GLU A 198 -26.65 -4.54 2.36
N GLY A 199 -26.17 -3.30 2.57
CA GLY A 199 -26.27 -2.21 1.57
C GLY A 199 -25.02 -1.93 0.71
N GLN A 200 -23.85 -2.47 1.05
CA GLN A 200 -22.59 -2.13 0.37
C GLN A 200 -21.75 -3.37 0.02
N ARG A 201 -22.39 -4.41 -0.52
CA ARG A 201 -21.67 -5.51 -1.18
C ARG A 201 -21.15 -5.05 -2.55
N THR A 202 -20.11 -4.24 -2.59
CA THR A 202 -19.20 -4.24 -3.75
C THR A 202 -18.31 -5.48 -3.67
N PRO A 203 -18.07 -6.19 -4.79
CA PRO A 203 -17.36 -7.46 -4.77
C PRO A 203 -15.85 -7.21 -4.62
N VAL A 204 -15.39 -7.13 -3.37
CA VAL A 204 -14.01 -7.45 -3.00
C VAL A 204 -14.08 -8.77 -2.23
N PRO A 205 -13.42 -9.84 -2.70
CA PRO A 205 -13.47 -11.14 -2.05
C PRO A 205 -12.47 -11.13 -0.91
N THR A 206 -12.82 -10.56 0.24
CA THR A 206 -12.03 -10.83 1.45
C THR A 206 -12.83 -10.58 2.73
N LEU A 207 -12.82 -11.64 3.55
CA LEU A 207 -13.00 -11.69 5.00
C LEU A 207 -14.43 -11.67 5.53
N ILE A 208 -14.96 -12.89 5.64
CA ILE A 208 -15.85 -13.32 6.71
C ILE A 208 -15.36 -12.72 8.05
N PRO A 209 -16.23 -12.10 8.86
CA PRO A 209 -15.84 -11.39 10.08
C PRO A 209 -15.23 -12.35 11.12
N ALA A 210 -14.12 -11.91 11.72
CA ALA A 210 -13.42 -12.55 12.84
C ALA A 210 -14.19 -12.43 14.17
N THR A 211 -15.47 -12.80 14.17
CA THR A 211 -16.29 -12.90 15.39
C THR A 211 -16.85 -14.31 15.59
N MET A 212 -16.34 -15.31 14.88
CA MET A 212 -16.57 -16.67 15.34
C MET A 212 -15.81 -16.84 16.67
N PRO A 213 -16.49 -17.29 17.74
CA PRO A 213 -15.76 -17.76 18.92
C PRO A 213 -14.73 -18.81 18.48
N PRO A 214 -13.66 -19.06 19.26
CA PRO A 214 -12.88 -20.27 19.06
C PRO A 214 -13.87 -21.42 18.92
N VAL A 215 -13.74 -22.21 17.85
CA VAL A 215 -14.55 -23.43 17.72
C VAL A 215 -14.30 -24.20 19.00
N ASP A 216 -15.31 -24.23 19.87
CA ASP A 216 -15.29 -25.09 21.03
C ASP A 216 -15.41 -26.51 20.51
N LEU A 217 -14.25 -27.13 20.29
CA LEU A 217 -14.12 -28.54 19.95
C LEU A 217 -14.52 -29.44 21.13
N THR A 218 -15.03 -28.90 22.24
CA THR A 218 -15.36 -29.65 23.46
C THR A 218 -16.82 -29.62 23.90
N GLY A 219 -17.79 -29.22 23.05
CA GLY A 219 -19.19 -29.51 23.41
C GLY A 219 -20.29 -28.98 22.50
N GLY A 220 -20.97 -29.89 21.79
CA GLY A 220 -22.25 -29.56 21.15
C GLY A 220 -22.82 -30.60 20.18
N GLY A 221 -23.29 -31.75 20.68
CA GLY A 221 -24.46 -32.47 20.12
C GLY A 221 -24.38 -33.15 18.75
N GLY A 222 -23.19 -33.44 18.19
CA GLY A 222 -23.00 -34.33 17.03
C GLY A 222 -22.36 -35.67 17.42
N PRO A 223 -22.24 -36.66 16.51
CA PRO A 223 -21.44 -37.86 16.77
C PRO A 223 -20.04 -37.44 17.24
N ALA A 224 -19.51 -38.12 18.27
CA ALA A 224 -18.25 -37.73 18.90
C ALA A 224 -17.13 -37.69 17.86
N LYS A 225 -16.69 -36.48 17.51
CA LYS A 225 -15.56 -36.27 16.60
C LYS A 225 -14.28 -36.72 17.30
N CYS A 226 -13.42 -37.43 16.58
CA CYS A 226 -12.17 -37.94 17.10
C CYS A 226 -11.09 -36.85 17.11
N SER A 227 -10.06 -37.01 17.93
CA SER A 227 -8.95 -36.05 18.03
C SER A 227 -7.68 -36.59 17.39
N ILE A 228 -7.03 -35.80 16.54
CA ILE A 228 -5.80 -36.17 15.81
C ILE A 228 -4.97 -34.91 15.49
N GLY A 229 -3.65 -35.04 15.32
CA GLY A 229 -2.79 -33.98 14.80
C GLY A 229 -3.12 -33.67 13.34
N ALA A 230 -3.21 -32.39 12.98
CA ALA A 230 -3.57 -31.98 11.63
C ALA A 230 -2.59 -32.49 10.54
N LEU A 231 -1.28 -32.57 10.84
CA LEU A 231 -0.30 -33.12 9.90
C LEU A 231 -0.40 -34.64 9.78
N ASP A 232 -0.71 -35.33 10.88
CA ASP A 232 -0.92 -36.78 10.87
C ASP A 232 -2.15 -37.14 10.03
N LEU A 233 -3.23 -36.37 10.15
CA LEU A 233 -4.46 -36.61 9.36
C LEU A 233 -4.21 -36.46 7.85
N ILE A 234 -3.48 -35.42 7.45
CA ILE A 234 -3.09 -35.24 6.03
C ILE A 234 -2.19 -36.40 5.60
N GLY A 235 -1.23 -36.80 6.45
CA GLY A 235 -0.34 -37.91 6.16
C GLY A 235 -1.07 -39.22 5.91
N LEU A 236 -2.02 -39.57 6.77
CA LEU A 236 -2.85 -40.76 6.63
C LEU A 236 -3.71 -40.73 5.36
N TRP A 237 -4.23 -39.57 4.97
CA TRP A 237 -4.94 -39.41 3.71
C TRP A 237 -4.02 -39.64 2.49
N VAL A 238 -2.80 -39.11 2.53
CA VAL A 238 -1.79 -39.31 1.48
C VAL A 238 -1.39 -40.78 1.38
N GLU A 239 -1.11 -41.42 2.52
CA GLU A 239 -0.71 -42.83 2.60
C GLU A 239 -1.85 -43.79 2.23
N ALA A 240 -3.11 -43.39 2.43
CA ALA A 240 -4.30 -44.09 1.96
C ALA A 240 -4.51 -44.00 0.42
N GLY A 241 -3.62 -43.30 -0.30
CA GLY A 241 -3.71 -43.13 -1.75
C GLY A 241 -4.61 -41.96 -2.17
N THR A 242 -4.80 -40.97 -1.30
CA THR A 242 -5.59 -39.76 -1.56
C THR A 242 -7.03 -40.00 -2.06
N PRO A 243 -7.85 -40.77 -1.35
CA PRO A 243 -9.25 -40.96 -1.75
C PRO A 243 -10.01 -39.62 -1.71
N GLU A 244 -10.83 -39.34 -2.73
CA GLU A 244 -11.67 -38.14 -2.78
C GLU A 244 -12.96 -38.32 -1.96
N SER A 245 -13.66 -39.43 -2.16
CA SER A 245 -14.95 -39.74 -1.53
C SER A 245 -14.90 -40.86 -0.51
N ASP A 246 -13.94 -41.79 -0.66
CA ASP A 246 -13.88 -42.98 0.19
C ASP A 246 -13.30 -42.62 1.57
N PRO A 247 -13.92 -43.09 2.66
CA PRO A 247 -13.40 -42.83 4.00
C PRO A 247 -12.09 -43.60 4.22
N PHE A 248 -11.15 -42.97 4.92
CA PHE A 248 -9.90 -43.60 5.33
C PHE A 248 -9.85 -43.75 6.86
N PRO A 249 -9.30 -44.87 7.36
CA PRO A 249 -9.24 -45.13 8.79
C PRO A 249 -8.09 -44.38 9.45
N PHE A 250 -8.29 -43.99 10.71
CA PHE A 250 -7.23 -43.49 11.59
C PHE A 250 -7.50 -43.86 13.06
N THR A 251 -6.48 -43.70 13.89
CA THR A 251 -6.58 -43.91 15.34
C THR A 251 -6.51 -42.56 16.04
N ASP A 252 -7.50 -42.26 16.87
CA ASP A 252 -7.54 -41.07 17.73
C ASP A 252 -6.35 -41.07 18.72
N VAL A 253 -5.94 -39.90 19.22
CA VAL A 253 -5.01 -39.77 20.36
C VAL A 253 -5.44 -40.58 21.59
N ASN A 254 -6.72 -40.88 21.73
CA ASN A 254 -7.29 -41.73 22.79
C ASN A 254 -7.32 -43.24 22.45
N GLY A 255 -6.83 -43.65 21.27
CA GLY A 255 -6.78 -45.04 20.83
C GLY A 255 -8.08 -45.56 20.19
N ALA A 256 -9.06 -44.70 19.94
CA ALA A 256 -10.32 -45.08 19.28
C ALA A 256 -10.13 -45.22 17.77
N ALA A 257 -10.80 -46.20 17.15
CA ALA A 257 -10.84 -46.35 15.70
C ALA A 257 -11.84 -45.38 15.08
N CYS A 258 -11.35 -44.56 14.14
CA CYS A 258 -12.12 -43.49 13.51
C CYS A 258 -11.98 -43.54 11.99
N GLN A 259 -12.92 -42.92 11.29
CA GLN A 259 -12.86 -42.72 9.84
C GLN A 259 -13.03 -41.24 9.52
N ALA A 260 -12.25 -40.76 8.55
CA ALA A 260 -12.30 -39.41 8.03
C ALA A 260 -12.53 -39.43 6.50
N THR A 261 -13.05 -38.34 5.96
CA THR A 261 -13.18 -38.14 4.51
C THR A 261 -12.43 -36.89 4.06
N PHE A 262 -12.04 -36.85 2.79
CA PHE A 262 -11.34 -35.67 2.27
C PHE A 262 -12.19 -34.41 2.38
N ALA A 263 -13.45 -34.46 1.94
CA ALA A 263 -14.33 -33.29 1.89
C ALA A 263 -14.67 -32.71 3.27
N GLU A 264 -14.90 -33.56 4.28
CA GLU A 264 -15.34 -33.12 5.61
C GLU A 264 -14.18 -32.84 6.57
N ASP A 265 -13.02 -33.48 6.40
CA ASP A 265 -11.96 -33.46 7.42
C ASP A 265 -10.62 -32.94 6.90
N VAL A 266 -10.24 -33.24 5.65
CA VAL A 266 -8.92 -32.86 5.11
C VAL A 266 -8.97 -31.49 4.41
N LEU A 267 -9.97 -31.27 3.55
CA LEU A 267 -10.12 -30.02 2.80
C LEU A 267 -10.28 -28.78 3.72
N PRO A 268 -11.01 -28.85 4.84
CA PRO A 268 -11.07 -27.75 5.80
C PRO A 268 -9.70 -27.30 6.34
N LEU A 269 -8.70 -28.20 6.42
CA LEU A 269 -7.36 -27.83 6.89
C LEU A 269 -6.65 -26.82 5.98
N PHE A 270 -7.07 -26.75 4.71
CA PHE A 270 -6.55 -25.81 3.74
C PHE A 270 -7.50 -24.63 3.48
N THR A 271 -8.80 -24.83 3.68
CA THR A 271 -9.82 -23.86 3.28
C THR A 271 -10.40 -23.05 4.44
N GLU A 272 -10.23 -23.52 5.67
CA GLU A 272 -10.66 -22.80 6.87
C GLU A 272 -9.51 -22.01 7.52
N SER A 273 -9.89 -20.90 8.14
CA SER A 273 -8.96 -20.07 8.92
C SER A 273 -8.90 -20.56 10.37
N ASN A 274 -7.84 -20.19 11.08
CA ASN A 274 -7.58 -20.54 12.49
C ASN A 274 -7.35 -22.02 12.79
N VAL A 275 -7.21 -22.88 11.78
CA VAL A 275 -6.90 -24.31 11.98
C VAL A 275 -5.49 -24.50 12.52
N TRP A 276 -4.50 -23.81 11.93
CA TRP A 276 -3.08 -24.03 12.23
C TRP A 276 -2.60 -23.31 13.49
N PHE A 277 -3.13 -22.12 13.75
CA PHE A 277 -2.94 -21.31 14.95
C PHE A 277 -3.98 -20.18 14.97
N PRO A 278 -4.26 -19.56 16.14
CA PRO A 278 -5.15 -18.41 16.22
C PRO A 278 -4.65 -17.25 15.34
N GLY A 279 -5.48 -16.80 14.40
CA GLY A 279 -5.14 -15.80 13.39
C GLY A 279 -4.59 -16.37 12.08
N ALA A 280 -4.43 -17.70 11.95
CA ALA A 280 -3.98 -18.31 10.70
C ALA A 280 -5.00 -18.08 9.58
N VAL A 281 -4.56 -17.57 8.43
CA VAL A 281 -5.37 -17.47 7.23
C VAL A 281 -5.54 -18.85 6.57
N ALA A 282 -6.69 -19.06 5.92
CA ALA A 282 -6.88 -20.25 5.09
C ALA A 282 -5.82 -20.30 3.98
N CYS A 283 -5.22 -21.48 3.75
CA CYS A 283 -4.23 -21.67 2.69
C CYS A 283 -4.80 -21.31 1.32
N SER A 284 -6.08 -21.63 1.09
CA SER A 284 -6.81 -21.33 -0.14
C SER A 284 -6.91 -19.82 -0.45
N SER A 285 -6.72 -18.94 0.54
CA SER A 285 -6.73 -17.49 0.30
C SER A 285 -5.59 -17.03 -0.62
N CYS A 286 -4.43 -17.69 -0.53
CA CYS A 286 -3.24 -17.40 -1.33
C CYS A 286 -2.94 -18.49 -2.38
N HIS A 287 -3.45 -19.71 -2.18
CA HIS A 287 -3.26 -20.88 -3.04
C HIS A 287 -4.60 -21.33 -3.61
N ASN A 288 -5.08 -20.66 -4.65
CA ASN A 288 -6.40 -20.88 -5.25
C ASN A 288 -6.31 -21.20 -6.75
N ALA A 289 -7.46 -21.51 -7.35
CA ALA A 289 -7.58 -21.86 -8.76
C ALA A 289 -7.05 -20.79 -9.74
N ASN A 290 -6.92 -19.52 -9.33
CA ASN A 290 -6.31 -18.48 -10.18
C ASN A 290 -4.78 -18.55 -10.11
N LEU A 291 -4.19 -19.47 -10.88
CA LEU A 291 -2.74 -19.71 -10.89
C LEU A 291 -1.89 -18.48 -11.24
N ALA A 292 -2.44 -17.48 -11.93
CA ALA A 292 -1.71 -16.25 -12.24
C ALA A 292 -1.52 -15.34 -11.01
N ALA A 293 -2.37 -15.49 -9.99
CA ALA A 293 -2.31 -14.74 -8.74
C ALA A 293 -1.92 -15.63 -7.54
N ALA A 294 -2.09 -16.94 -7.65
CA ALA A 294 -1.80 -17.89 -6.59
C ALA A 294 -0.30 -18.04 -6.34
N SER A 295 0.09 -17.99 -5.06
CA SER A 295 1.48 -18.20 -4.66
C SER A 295 1.95 -19.61 -5.03
N ALA A 296 3.18 -19.70 -5.54
CA ALA A 296 3.76 -20.95 -6.06
C ALA A 296 2.93 -21.63 -7.16
N ASN A 297 2.02 -20.91 -7.83
CA ASN A 297 1.18 -21.42 -8.91
C ASN A 297 0.51 -22.76 -8.54
N MET A 298 -0.16 -22.80 -7.38
CA MET A 298 -0.82 -23.99 -6.86
C MET A 298 -2.21 -23.67 -6.30
N ASP A 299 -3.08 -24.67 -6.27
CA ASP A 299 -4.44 -24.58 -5.77
C ASP A 299 -4.65 -25.55 -4.61
N LEU A 300 -5.00 -25.04 -3.43
CA LEU A 300 -5.34 -25.82 -2.24
C LEU A 300 -6.84 -25.74 -1.89
N SER A 301 -7.65 -25.15 -2.77
CA SER A 301 -9.09 -24.96 -2.54
C SER A 301 -9.95 -26.14 -2.99
N THR A 302 -9.38 -27.07 -3.76
CA THR A 302 -10.09 -28.21 -4.35
C THR A 302 -9.24 -29.48 -4.31
N TYR A 303 -9.88 -30.65 -4.38
CA TYR A 303 -9.20 -31.95 -4.49
C TYR A 303 -8.27 -32.00 -5.71
N GLU A 304 -8.81 -31.65 -6.89
CA GLU A 304 -8.07 -31.62 -8.15
C GLU A 304 -6.87 -30.65 -8.09
N GLY A 305 -7.04 -29.50 -7.45
CA GLY A 305 -5.99 -28.52 -7.25
C GLY A 305 -4.83 -29.07 -6.44
N ILE A 306 -5.13 -29.71 -5.30
CA ILE A 306 -4.13 -30.27 -4.39
C ILE A 306 -3.34 -31.38 -5.09
N LEU A 307 -4.03 -32.28 -5.80
CA LEU A 307 -3.37 -33.36 -6.55
C LEU A 307 -2.54 -32.85 -7.71
N ALA A 308 -2.91 -31.73 -8.30
CA ALA A 308 -2.16 -31.16 -9.40
C ALA A 308 -0.86 -30.47 -8.97
N GLY A 309 -0.58 -30.30 -7.68
CA GLY A 309 0.72 -29.87 -7.17
C GLY A 309 1.08 -28.40 -7.31
N SER A 310 2.38 -28.09 -7.16
CA SER A 310 2.89 -26.72 -7.19
C SER A 310 3.82 -26.42 -8.36
N TYR A 311 4.17 -25.13 -8.54
CA TYR A 311 4.95 -24.59 -9.65
C TYR A 311 4.39 -24.94 -11.04
N ARG A 312 3.06 -25.00 -11.15
CA ARG A 312 2.38 -25.37 -12.39
C ARG A 312 2.48 -24.24 -13.42
N THR A 313 2.77 -24.58 -14.67
CA THR A 313 2.81 -23.60 -15.77
C THR A 313 1.43 -23.17 -16.23
N ASP A 314 0.42 -24.03 -16.04
CA ASP A 314 -0.97 -23.83 -16.41
C ASP A 314 -1.90 -24.78 -15.63
N ALA A 315 -3.20 -24.60 -15.77
CA ALA A 315 -4.24 -25.35 -15.05
C ALA A 315 -4.36 -26.83 -15.45
N SER A 316 -3.63 -27.28 -16.47
CA SER A 316 -3.56 -28.69 -16.89
C SER A 316 -2.21 -29.36 -16.57
N ALA A 317 -1.17 -28.57 -16.28
CA ALA A 317 0.13 -29.07 -15.86
C ALA A 317 0.05 -29.70 -14.46
N ALA A 318 0.77 -30.79 -14.22
CA ALA A 318 0.88 -31.46 -12.93
C ALA A 318 2.26 -31.22 -12.29
N GLY A 319 2.27 -30.82 -11.03
CA GLY A 319 3.41 -30.87 -10.11
C GLY A 319 3.28 -32.10 -9.21
N ASN A 320 4.36 -32.88 -9.05
CA ASN A 320 4.36 -34.09 -8.21
C ASN A 320 5.07 -33.87 -6.86
N ASP A 321 5.28 -32.61 -6.49
CA ASP A 321 6.15 -32.18 -5.41
C ASP A 321 5.42 -32.00 -4.08
N ILE A 322 4.09 -31.76 -4.11
CA ILE A 322 3.36 -31.32 -2.94
C ILE A 322 2.99 -32.47 -1.96
N LEU A 323 2.73 -33.68 -2.46
CA LEU A 323 2.36 -34.87 -1.66
C LEU A 323 3.43 -35.96 -1.62
N GLY A 324 4.66 -35.68 -2.08
CA GLY A 324 5.80 -36.60 -1.94
C GLY A 324 5.64 -37.95 -2.64
N GLY A 325 4.79 -38.04 -3.68
CA GLY A 325 4.55 -39.29 -4.40
C GLY A 325 3.89 -40.38 -3.56
N GLY A 326 3.13 -40.03 -2.52
CA GLY A 326 2.46 -40.97 -1.60
C GLY A 326 3.24 -41.23 -0.31
N VAL A 327 4.46 -40.68 -0.17
CA VAL A 327 5.21 -40.67 1.09
C VAL A 327 5.11 -39.28 1.70
N TRP A 328 4.28 -39.14 2.74
CA TRP A 328 3.95 -37.84 3.32
C TRP A 328 5.17 -37.06 3.82
N THR A 329 6.12 -37.72 4.46
CA THR A 329 7.33 -37.09 5.01
C THR A 329 8.27 -36.54 3.94
N ASP A 330 8.21 -37.08 2.72
CA ASP A 330 9.00 -36.62 1.57
C ASP A 330 8.33 -35.46 0.83
N SER A 331 7.14 -35.05 1.29
CA SER A 331 6.33 -34.04 0.64
C SER A 331 6.80 -32.62 0.95
N THR A 332 6.72 -31.75 -0.07
CA THR A 332 7.02 -30.32 0.13
C THR A 332 6.03 -29.69 1.12
N LEU A 333 4.77 -30.13 1.11
CA LEU A 333 3.74 -29.62 2.02
C LEU A 333 4.08 -29.93 3.48
N PHE A 334 4.45 -31.17 3.79
CA PHE A 334 4.90 -31.56 5.12
C PHE A 334 6.07 -30.71 5.58
N PHE A 335 7.10 -30.53 4.74
CA PHE A 335 8.25 -29.70 5.08
C PHE A 335 7.85 -28.26 5.40
N LYS A 336 6.99 -27.63 4.57
CA LYS A 336 6.58 -26.23 4.79
C LYS A 336 5.77 -26.05 6.07
N LEU A 337 4.90 -26.99 6.39
CA LEU A 337 4.02 -26.91 7.57
C LEU A 337 4.76 -27.26 8.86
N SER A 338 5.58 -28.33 8.87
CA SER A 338 6.33 -28.76 10.05
C SER A 338 7.46 -27.80 10.44
N THR A 339 8.09 -27.14 9.46
CA THR A 339 9.14 -26.14 9.71
C THR A 339 8.59 -24.73 10.00
N GLY A 340 7.27 -24.54 9.91
CA GLY A 340 6.61 -23.25 10.14
C GLY A 340 6.91 -22.19 9.08
N GLN A 341 7.36 -22.60 7.88
CA GLN A 341 7.46 -21.69 6.73
C GLN A 341 6.07 -21.31 6.21
N MET A 342 5.07 -22.15 6.46
CA MET A 342 3.66 -21.89 6.21
C MET A 342 2.79 -22.44 7.36
N PRO A 343 1.59 -21.88 7.58
CA PRO A 343 1.09 -20.62 7.01
C PRO A 343 1.82 -19.39 7.58
N LEU A 344 1.85 -18.29 6.81
CA LEU A 344 2.52 -17.04 7.19
C LEU A 344 1.90 -16.42 8.44
N GLY A 345 2.72 -15.69 9.21
CA GLY A 345 2.27 -14.99 10.42
C GLY A 345 2.19 -15.87 11.67
N ARG A 346 2.80 -17.07 11.65
CA ARG A 346 2.89 -17.95 12.82
C ARG A 346 3.61 -17.23 13.98
N PRO A 347 2.99 -17.11 15.17
CA PRO A 347 3.65 -16.54 16.34
C PRO A 347 4.82 -17.42 16.83
N ALA A 348 5.90 -16.79 17.29
CA ALA A 348 7.10 -17.50 17.74
C ALA A 348 6.89 -18.38 18.98
N ASN A 349 5.80 -18.16 19.72
CA ASN A 349 5.42 -18.93 20.90
C ASN A 349 4.62 -20.21 20.59
N ILE A 350 4.28 -20.47 19.32
CA ILE A 350 3.61 -21.73 18.92
C ILE A 350 4.70 -22.74 18.52
N PRO A 351 4.89 -23.84 19.28
CA PRO A 351 5.93 -24.83 19.01
C PRO A 351 5.80 -25.41 17.60
N LEU A 352 6.94 -25.68 16.95
CA LEU A 352 6.96 -26.50 15.75
C LEU A 352 6.79 -27.96 16.16
N ASP A 353 5.75 -28.58 15.66
CA ASP A 353 5.36 -29.95 15.95
C ASP A 353 5.25 -30.70 14.63
N GLU A 354 5.85 -31.90 14.58
CA GLU A 354 5.76 -32.79 13.43
C GLU A 354 4.34 -33.35 13.22
N HIS A 355 3.51 -33.35 14.26
CA HIS A 355 2.11 -33.78 14.24
C HIS A 355 1.13 -32.63 13.91
N GLY A 356 1.55 -31.37 14.07
CA GLY A 356 0.70 -30.19 13.92
C GLY A 356 -0.29 -29.99 15.09
N PRO A 357 -1.18 -28.99 15.03
CA PRO A 357 -2.16 -28.79 16.08
C PRO A 357 -3.16 -29.95 16.16
N VAL A 358 -3.59 -30.29 17.37
CA VAL A 358 -4.65 -31.27 17.59
C VAL A 358 -5.99 -30.65 17.19
N ILE A 359 -6.70 -31.35 16.32
CA ILE A 359 -8.00 -30.96 15.77
C ILE A 359 -9.03 -32.04 16.03
N SER A 360 -10.32 -31.70 15.93
CA SER A 360 -11.39 -32.70 15.92
C SER A 360 -11.79 -33.03 14.49
N ALA A 361 -11.59 -34.28 14.09
CA ALA A 361 -11.85 -34.79 12.75
C ALA A 361 -12.49 -36.18 12.83
N GLY A 362 -13.20 -36.54 11.77
CA GLY A 362 -13.77 -37.85 11.57
C GLY A 362 -14.87 -38.24 12.57
N SER A 363 -15.29 -39.49 12.45
CA SER A 363 -16.28 -40.11 13.33
C SER A 363 -15.78 -41.46 13.84
N GLN A 364 -16.11 -41.78 15.09
CA GLN A 364 -15.80 -43.09 15.66
C GLN A 364 -16.55 -44.19 14.90
N VAL A 365 -15.81 -45.22 14.50
CA VAL A 365 -16.40 -46.41 13.91
C VAL A 365 -16.95 -47.25 15.06
N SER A 366 -18.27 -47.27 15.23
CA SER A 366 -18.89 -48.16 16.21
C SER A 366 -18.55 -49.61 15.84
N GLU A 367 -17.81 -50.29 16.70
CA GLU A 367 -17.64 -51.74 16.62
C GLU A 367 -19.03 -52.36 16.55
N THR A 368 -19.38 -52.92 15.39
CA THR A 368 -20.63 -53.67 15.27
C THR A 368 -20.44 -54.95 16.09
N PRO A 369 -21.34 -55.25 17.05
CA PRO A 369 -21.15 -56.37 17.98
C PRO A 369 -21.12 -57.75 17.31
#